data_AF-A0A2A6NCB6-F1
#
_entry.id   AF-A0A2A6NCB6-F1
#
_cell.length_a   1.000
_cell.length_b   1.000
_cell.length_c   1.000
_cell.angle_alpha   90.00
_cell.angle_beta   90.00
_cell.angle_gamma   90.00
#
_symmetry.space_group_name_H-M   'P 1'
#
loop_
_entity.id
_entity.type
_entity.pdbx_description
1 polymer ?
#
loop_
_entity_poly.entity_id
_entity_poly.type
_entity_poly.pdbx_seq_one_letter_code
_entity_poly.pdbx_strand_id
1 'polypeptide(L)'
;MAIRTSAAARAAALSLGLLLAPPLAATVVGSLVSPAGAEPAAPTSEQSAALKTYDNALKNFVSILRQRRAQIDAGQPLPNLPGQAIYLARVEMMSAYKDLTDALPSRIGRSSRLGIPPAYFDADNEPLLDEYRKLFDLMEAPPAGAQTSDTPFKDVVDLATVIARAKGLDATGAATAGRISLGLFFAETNGKQNAGNARSNTYKGSLQTGPSEDRNGQKKWAAIKGSIAALDPALSRRDDREEARAGNLDHRFNHWTAVRDALMNAHADVFPQVPAIAKALPDPIDQMKLFELIQIIPSPTKAALKSGNLVGYRISDPRIMGYLRNNSVFAFGRADRAKSSATFREILDAMWLFNAKFEQALAKLSELKAGKPG
;
A
#
# COMPACT_ATOMS: atom_id res chain seq x y z
N MET A 1 -18.69 28.68 4.13
CA MET A 1 -19.65 29.39 5.01
C MET A 1 -20.27 28.37 5.96
N ALA A 2 -20.29 28.65 7.27
CA ALA A 2 -20.96 27.87 8.34
C ALA A 2 -20.74 26.34 8.40
N ILE A 3 -19.73 25.91 9.18
CA ILE A 3 -19.71 24.59 9.82
C ILE A 3 -20.69 24.63 11.00
N ARG A 4 -21.52 23.60 11.19
CA ARG A 4 -22.33 23.43 12.41
C ARG A 4 -21.72 22.35 13.31
N THR A 5 -21.05 22.78 14.37
CA THR A 5 -20.73 21.95 15.53
C THR A 5 -21.87 22.05 16.56
N SER A 6 -22.32 20.91 17.10
CA SER A 6 -23.29 20.86 18.19
C SER A 6 -22.57 20.66 19.52
N ALA A 7 -22.58 21.68 20.38
CA ALA A 7 -22.12 21.59 21.76
C ALA A 7 -23.28 21.24 22.70
N ALA A 8 -23.00 20.48 23.76
CA ALA A 8 -23.85 20.39 24.93
C ALA A 8 -22.96 20.25 26.18
N ALA A 9 -22.81 21.35 26.92
CA ALA A 9 -22.08 21.37 28.18
C ALA A 9 -23.02 21.15 29.36
N ARG A 10 -22.51 20.56 30.44
CA ARG A 10 -22.97 20.86 31.81
C ARG A 10 -21.76 21.03 32.71
N ALA A 11 -21.53 22.28 33.11
CA ALA A 11 -20.66 22.61 34.23
C ALA A 11 -21.48 22.59 35.53
N ALA A 12 -20.86 22.18 36.61
CA ALA A 12 -21.27 22.51 37.97
C ALA A 12 -20.07 23.22 38.63
N ALA A 13 -20.35 24.27 39.40
CA ALA A 13 -19.35 25.23 39.87
C ALA A 13 -19.22 25.24 41.40
N LEU A 14 -18.19 25.97 41.85
CA LEU A 14 -17.97 26.47 43.22
C LEU A 14 -17.48 25.42 44.25
N SER A 15 -16.65 25.78 45.24
CA SER A 15 -16.18 27.13 45.65
C SER A 15 -14.71 27.15 46.10
N LEU A 16 -14.11 28.34 46.01
CA LEU A 16 -12.78 28.66 46.54
C LEU A 16 -12.85 28.90 48.06
N GLY A 17 -11.83 28.47 48.81
CA GLY A 17 -11.70 28.76 50.24
C GLY A 17 -10.22 28.84 50.63
N LEU A 18 -9.73 30.05 50.91
CA LEU A 18 -8.34 30.34 51.25
C LEU A 18 -8.32 31.27 52.46
N LEU A 19 -7.67 30.90 53.58
CA LEU A 19 -7.34 31.82 54.68
C LEU A 19 -6.26 31.20 55.62
N LEU A 20 -5.07 31.84 55.62
CA LEU A 20 -4.11 32.10 56.71
C LEU A 20 -3.62 30.99 57.70
N ALA A 21 -2.40 31.19 58.23
CA ALA A 21 -1.59 30.23 59.00
C ALA A 21 -0.94 30.91 60.25
N PRO A 22 0.02 30.28 60.99
CA PRO A 22 0.17 28.87 61.38
C PRO A 22 -0.16 28.74 62.91
N PRO A 23 0.73 28.61 63.95
CA PRO A 23 2.16 28.24 64.12
C PRO A 23 2.40 26.98 65.04
N LEU A 24 3.68 26.72 65.35
CA LEU A 24 4.27 25.89 66.44
C LEU A 24 4.46 24.35 66.29
N ALA A 25 5.70 24.03 65.90
CA ALA A 25 6.62 23.08 66.56
C ALA A 25 6.20 21.61 66.82
N ALA A 26 6.67 20.72 65.95
CA ALA A 26 7.25 19.43 66.36
C ALA A 26 8.38 19.03 65.38
N THR A 27 9.56 18.77 65.92
CA THR A 27 10.74 18.31 65.15
C THR A 27 10.59 16.85 64.75
N VAL A 28 10.56 16.56 63.45
CA VAL A 28 10.89 15.22 62.92
C VAL A 28 11.99 15.38 61.88
N VAL A 29 13.21 15.01 62.26
CA VAL A 29 14.33 14.81 61.33
C VAL A 29 14.07 13.50 60.60
N GLY A 30 13.21 13.56 59.58
CA GLY A 30 12.97 12.46 58.64
C GLY A 30 13.86 12.66 57.42
N SER A 31 14.87 11.81 57.26
CA SER A 31 15.87 11.92 56.19
C SER A 31 15.23 12.08 54.81
N LEU A 32 15.66 13.10 54.07
CA LEU A 32 15.44 13.19 52.63
C LEU A 32 16.23 12.06 51.96
N VAL A 33 15.62 10.88 51.86
CA VAL A 33 16.11 9.81 51.01
C VAL A 33 15.91 10.27 49.58
N SER A 34 16.95 10.85 48.99
CA SER A 34 17.04 11.04 47.54
C SER A 34 16.65 9.72 46.87
N PRO A 35 15.75 9.72 45.87
CA PRO A 35 15.49 8.51 45.12
C PRO A 35 16.80 8.11 44.45
N ALA A 36 17.42 7.03 44.95
CA ALA A 36 18.57 6.44 44.32
C ALA A 36 18.13 6.10 42.90
N GLY A 37 18.73 6.77 41.92
CA GLY A 37 18.51 6.47 40.51
C GLY A 37 19.00 5.05 40.28
N ALA A 38 18.07 4.09 40.32
CA ALA A 38 18.38 2.70 40.07
C ALA A 38 19.06 2.62 38.70
N GLU A 39 20.30 2.15 38.70
CA GLU A 39 21.06 1.95 37.47
C GLU A 39 20.21 1.09 36.52
N PRO A 40 20.07 1.46 35.23
CA PRO A 40 19.21 0.74 34.32
C PRO A 40 19.55 -0.75 34.32
N ALA A 41 18.59 -1.59 34.72
CA ALA A 41 18.80 -3.01 34.85
C ALA A 41 19.39 -3.56 33.53
N ALA A 42 20.49 -4.30 33.63
CA ALA A 42 21.21 -4.80 32.47
C ALA A 42 20.26 -5.57 31.54
N PRO A 43 20.30 -5.33 30.21
CA PRO A 43 19.35 -5.92 29.28
C PRO A 43 19.43 -7.44 29.31
N THR A 44 18.29 -8.10 29.19
CA THR A 44 18.25 -9.57 29.17
C THR A 44 19.00 -10.13 27.95
N SER A 45 19.32 -11.42 27.96
CA SER A 45 19.91 -12.10 26.82
C SER A 45 19.04 -11.98 25.56
N GLU A 46 17.72 -12.05 25.70
CA GLU A 46 16.77 -11.86 24.60
C GLU A 46 16.77 -10.42 24.08
N GLN A 47 16.74 -9.42 24.98
CA GLN A 47 16.78 -8.00 24.59
C GLN A 47 18.09 -7.66 23.85
N SER A 48 19.21 -8.18 24.36
CA SER A 48 20.53 -8.02 23.75
C SER A 48 20.60 -8.70 22.36
N ALA A 49 19.99 -9.88 22.21
CA ALA A 49 19.92 -10.59 20.94
C ALA A 49 18.99 -9.89 19.92
N ALA A 50 17.87 -9.34 20.36
CA ALA A 50 16.94 -8.60 19.51
C ALA A 50 17.57 -7.28 19.02
N LEU A 51 18.28 -6.55 19.90
CA LEU A 51 19.03 -5.34 19.54
C LEU A 51 20.12 -5.65 18.50
N LYS A 52 20.92 -6.70 18.74
CA LYS A 52 21.96 -7.13 17.79
C LYS A 52 21.38 -7.52 16.43
N THR A 53 20.22 -8.17 16.41
CA THR A 53 19.52 -8.52 15.16
C THR A 53 19.06 -7.27 14.41
N TYR A 54 18.45 -6.30 15.09
CA TYR A 54 18.07 -5.02 14.50
C TYR A 54 19.27 -4.25 13.94
N ASP A 55 20.35 -4.09 14.72
CA ASP A 55 21.56 -3.39 14.30
C ASP A 55 22.19 -4.01 13.04
N ASN A 56 22.16 -5.34 12.94
CA ASN A 56 22.65 -6.07 11.77
C ASN A 56 21.73 -5.88 10.56
N ALA A 57 20.40 -5.95 10.74
CA ALA A 57 19.44 -5.74 9.67
C ALA A 57 19.51 -4.30 9.12
N LEU A 58 19.65 -3.30 9.99
CA LEU A 58 19.85 -1.90 9.61
C LEU A 58 21.17 -1.70 8.84
N LYS A 59 22.29 -2.25 9.33
CA LYS A 59 23.58 -2.21 8.61
C LYS A 59 23.49 -2.85 7.21
N ASN A 60 22.81 -3.99 7.10
CA ASN A 60 22.60 -4.67 5.82
C ASN A 60 21.74 -3.82 4.86
N PHE A 61 20.65 -3.22 5.35
CA PHE A 61 19.82 -2.32 4.54
C PHE A 61 20.61 -1.11 4.03
N VAL A 62 21.37 -0.43 4.91
CA VAL A 62 22.24 0.69 4.53
C VAL A 62 23.30 0.27 3.50
N SER A 63 23.91 -0.91 3.68
CA SER A 63 24.91 -1.45 2.75
C SER A 63 24.32 -1.68 1.34
N ILE A 64 23.19 -2.37 1.26
CA ILE A 64 22.52 -2.70 -0.01
C ILE A 64 21.96 -1.44 -0.70
N LEU A 65 21.44 -0.47 0.05
CA LEU A 65 21.06 0.85 -0.48
C LEU A 65 22.26 1.56 -1.14
N ARG A 66 23.39 1.67 -0.41
CA ARG A 66 24.62 2.32 -0.92
C ARG A 66 25.16 1.59 -2.15
N GLN A 67 25.14 0.25 -2.14
CA GLN A 67 25.56 -0.54 -3.30
C GLN A 67 24.69 -0.24 -4.52
N ARG A 68 23.34 -0.24 -4.40
CA ARG A 68 22.47 0.09 -5.53
C ARG A 68 22.69 1.53 -6.02
N ARG A 69 22.81 2.50 -5.11
CA ARG A 69 23.11 3.90 -5.44
C ARG A 69 24.39 4.01 -6.26
N ALA A 70 25.50 3.45 -5.77
CA ALA A 70 26.78 3.46 -6.47
C ALA A 70 26.71 2.77 -7.85
N GLN A 71 25.97 1.67 -7.99
CA GLN A 71 25.78 1.01 -9.29
C GLN A 71 24.99 1.86 -10.28
N ILE A 72 23.94 2.55 -9.83
CA ILE A 72 23.16 3.47 -10.67
C ILE A 72 24.00 4.70 -11.07
N ASP A 73 24.66 5.35 -10.11
CA ASP A 73 25.43 6.57 -10.35
C ASP A 73 26.64 6.32 -11.26
N ALA A 74 27.22 5.11 -11.22
CA ALA A 74 28.30 4.67 -12.11
C ALA A 74 27.81 4.12 -13.47
N GLY A 75 26.50 4.16 -13.75
CA GLY A 75 25.92 3.64 -15.00
C GLY A 75 26.11 2.13 -15.21
N GLN A 76 26.34 1.36 -14.14
CA GLN A 76 26.61 -0.07 -14.23
C GLN A 76 25.34 -0.88 -14.55
N PRO A 77 25.46 -2.02 -15.26
CA PRO A 77 24.36 -2.95 -15.44
C PRO A 77 23.75 -3.37 -14.09
N LEU A 78 22.44 -3.16 -13.94
CA LEU A 78 21.70 -3.59 -12.77
C LEU A 78 21.36 -5.09 -12.87
N PRO A 79 21.27 -5.82 -11.75
CA PRO A 79 20.84 -7.22 -11.79
C PRO A 79 19.36 -7.32 -12.21
N ASN A 80 18.97 -8.49 -12.70
CA ASN A 80 17.67 -8.78 -13.32
C ASN A 80 16.42 -8.38 -12.49
N LEU A 81 16.55 -8.29 -11.16
CA LEU A 81 15.51 -7.85 -10.21
C LEU A 81 16.09 -6.74 -9.30
N PRO A 82 16.30 -5.52 -9.81
CA PRO A 82 17.23 -4.57 -9.20
C PRO A 82 16.75 -4.01 -7.85
N GLY A 83 15.44 -3.94 -7.65
CA GLY A 83 14.80 -3.51 -6.41
C GLY A 83 14.60 -4.62 -5.38
N GLN A 84 14.64 -5.91 -5.77
CA GLN A 84 14.21 -7.01 -4.91
C GLN A 84 15.07 -7.16 -3.65
N ALA A 85 16.40 -7.11 -3.78
CA ALA A 85 17.32 -7.22 -2.63
C ALA A 85 17.11 -6.09 -1.61
N ILE A 86 16.88 -4.86 -2.09
CA ILE A 86 16.67 -3.67 -1.26
C ILE A 86 15.29 -3.74 -0.58
N TYR A 87 14.27 -4.17 -1.30
CA TYR A 87 12.93 -4.38 -0.75
C TYR A 87 12.95 -5.42 0.38
N LEU A 88 13.60 -6.56 0.19
CA LEU A 88 13.73 -7.59 1.23
C LEU A 88 14.54 -7.07 2.43
N ALA A 89 15.64 -6.34 2.21
CA ALA A 89 16.42 -5.75 3.29
C ALA A 89 15.64 -4.69 4.09
N ARG A 90 14.78 -3.89 3.44
CA ARG A 90 13.84 -2.98 4.11
C ARG A 90 12.85 -3.74 4.98
N VAL A 91 12.25 -4.81 4.44
CA VAL A 91 11.29 -5.65 5.18
C VAL A 91 11.96 -6.30 6.39
N GLU A 92 13.19 -6.80 6.23
CA GLU A 92 13.96 -7.40 7.32
C GLU A 92 14.34 -6.38 8.42
N MET A 93 14.74 -5.17 8.06
CA MET A 93 14.99 -4.09 9.03
C MET A 93 13.73 -3.76 9.86
N MET A 94 12.57 -3.60 9.21
CA MET A 94 11.30 -3.34 9.90
C MET A 94 10.85 -4.54 10.75
N SER A 95 11.08 -5.76 10.25
CA SER A 95 10.82 -7.03 10.92
C SER A 95 11.65 -7.17 12.21
N ALA A 96 12.95 -6.90 12.13
CA ALA A 96 13.87 -6.94 13.26
C ALA A 96 13.61 -5.82 14.29
N TYR A 97 13.18 -4.64 13.85
CA TYR A 97 12.77 -3.57 14.77
C TYR A 97 11.47 -3.91 15.50
N LYS A 98 10.52 -4.58 14.85
CA LYS A 98 9.31 -5.08 15.53
C LYS A 98 9.65 -6.16 16.56
N ASP A 99 10.56 -7.07 16.25
CA ASP A 99 11.09 -8.04 17.22
C ASP A 99 11.82 -7.35 18.41
N LEU A 100 12.57 -6.27 18.15
CA LEU A 100 13.22 -5.47 19.20
C LEU A 100 12.21 -4.76 20.10
N THR A 101 11.18 -4.12 19.54
CA THR A 101 10.17 -3.41 20.34
C THR A 101 9.24 -4.36 21.09
N ASP A 102 9.05 -5.60 20.61
CA ASP A 102 8.38 -6.66 21.38
C ASP A 102 9.19 -7.11 22.60
N ALA A 103 10.51 -7.28 22.45
CA ALA A 103 11.40 -7.68 23.56
C ALA A 103 11.75 -6.52 24.53
N LEU A 104 11.75 -5.28 24.03
CA LEU A 104 12.12 -4.08 24.76
C LEU A 104 11.22 -2.89 24.35
N PRO A 105 9.98 -2.79 24.90
CA PRO A 105 9.02 -1.74 24.53
C PRO A 105 9.49 -0.30 24.74
N SER A 106 10.49 -0.07 25.59
CA SER A 106 11.14 1.24 25.76
C SER A 106 11.93 1.71 24.53
N ARG A 107 12.12 0.86 23.50
CA ARG A 107 12.69 1.23 22.20
C ARG A 107 11.66 1.72 21.19
N ILE A 108 10.35 1.67 21.51
CA ILE A 108 9.29 2.25 20.67
C ILE A 108 9.52 3.76 20.57
N GLY A 109 9.79 4.23 19.35
CA GLY A 109 10.19 5.62 19.10
C GLY A 109 9.03 6.60 18.93
N ARG A 110 9.36 7.77 18.38
CA ARG A 110 8.39 8.79 17.93
C ARG A 110 7.59 8.31 16.71
N SER A 111 6.44 8.94 16.46
CA SER A 111 5.67 8.76 15.23
C SER A 111 6.47 9.10 13.97
N SER A 112 6.31 8.27 12.94
CA SER A 112 6.87 8.52 11.60
C SER A 112 5.93 9.40 10.75
N ARG A 113 6.51 10.32 9.99
CA ARG A 113 5.87 11.10 8.92
C ARG A 113 5.28 10.21 7.80
N LEU A 114 5.70 8.94 7.73
CA LEU A 114 5.22 7.96 6.76
C LEU A 114 3.97 7.19 7.21
N GLY A 115 3.43 7.49 8.41
CA GLY A 115 2.27 6.78 8.97
C GLY A 115 2.55 5.34 9.39
N ILE A 116 3.82 4.91 9.41
CA ILE A 116 4.23 3.60 9.91
C ILE A 116 4.13 3.62 11.44
N PRO A 117 3.47 2.62 12.08
CA PRO A 117 3.32 2.63 13.54
C PRO A 117 4.68 2.55 14.26
N PRO A 118 4.88 3.24 15.40
CA PRO A 118 6.21 3.39 16.02
C PRO A 118 6.86 2.11 16.56
N ALA A 119 6.12 1.00 16.64
CA ALA A 119 6.68 -0.32 16.97
C ALA A 119 7.28 -1.04 15.74
N TYR A 120 6.98 -0.59 14.52
CA TYR A 120 7.37 -1.26 13.27
C TYR A 120 8.49 -0.54 12.51
N PHE A 121 8.79 0.71 12.90
CA PHE A 121 9.85 1.49 12.28
C PHE A 121 10.38 2.58 13.20
N ASP A 122 11.70 2.62 13.32
CA ASP A 122 12.45 3.68 13.97
C ASP A 122 12.47 4.93 13.08
N ALA A 123 11.77 5.99 13.50
CA ALA A 123 11.59 7.18 12.71
C ALA A 123 12.89 7.97 12.46
N ASP A 124 13.98 7.71 13.19
CA ASP A 124 15.28 8.34 12.90
C ASP A 124 15.93 7.78 11.61
N ASN A 125 15.45 6.63 11.12
CA ASN A 125 15.83 6.05 9.84
C ASN A 125 14.98 6.53 8.64
N GLU A 126 14.10 7.53 8.81
CA GLU A 126 13.28 8.11 7.73
C GLU A 126 14.08 8.49 6.47
N PRO A 127 15.29 9.10 6.56
CA PRO A 127 16.10 9.41 5.38
C PRO A 127 16.48 8.18 4.54
N LEU A 128 16.59 6.99 5.14
CA LEU A 128 16.85 5.75 4.42
C LEU A 128 15.63 5.28 3.61
N LEU A 129 14.41 5.55 4.09
CA LEU A 129 13.18 5.25 3.35
C LEU A 129 12.90 6.28 2.24
N ASP A 130 13.31 7.53 2.42
CA ASP A 130 13.29 8.52 1.34
C ASP A 130 14.33 8.18 0.25
N GLU A 131 15.54 7.73 0.62
CA GLU A 131 16.54 7.25 -0.35
C GLU A 131 16.11 5.94 -1.04
N TYR A 132 15.53 4.99 -0.31
CA TYR A 132 14.89 3.80 -0.85
C TYR A 132 13.90 4.15 -1.97
N ARG A 133 13.03 5.14 -1.74
CA ARG A 133 12.06 5.60 -2.75
C ARG A 133 12.75 6.22 -3.95
N LYS A 134 13.76 7.09 -3.77
CA LYS A 134 14.53 7.67 -4.88
C LYS A 134 15.22 6.61 -5.75
N LEU A 135 15.67 5.50 -5.18
CA LEU A 135 16.22 4.39 -5.95
C LEU A 135 15.14 3.65 -6.73
N PHE A 136 14.00 3.36 -6.11
CA PHE A 136 12.86 2.74 -6.79
C PHE A 136 12.34 3.62 -7.93
N ASP A 137 12.27 4.93 -7.74
CA ASP A 137 11.91 5.92 -8.75
C ASP A 137 12.79 5.87 -10.02
N LEU A 138 14.05 5.45 -9.88
CA LEU A 138 14.99 5.26 -11.00
C LEU A 138 14.90 3.85 -11.61
N MET A 139 14.71 2.81 -10.77
CA MET A 139 14.62 1.42 -11.23
C MET A 139 13.26 1.05 -11.86
N GLU A 140 12.21 1.78 -11.50
CA GLU A 140 10.83 1.61 -11.99
C GLU A 140 10.46 2.70 -13.03
N ALA A 141 11.42 3.54 -13.40
CA ALA A 141 11.26 4.58 -14.41
C ALA A 141 10.77 3.98 -15.76
N PRO A 142 9.89 4.67 -16.48
CA PRO A 142 9.45 4.23 -17.79
C PRO A 142 10.62 4.27 -18.79
N PRO A 143 10.62 3.40 -19.81
CA PRO A 143 11.67 3.41 -20.83
C PRO A 143 11.63 4.70 -21.66
N ALA A 144 12.77 5.05 -22.26
CA ALA A 144 12.86 6.17 -23.19
C ALA A 144 11.86 6.00 -24.35
N GLY A 145 11.13 7.06 -24.67
CA GLY A 145 10.07 7.03 -25.70
C GLY A 145 8.71 6.54 -25.22
N ALA A 146 8.55 6.16 -23.94
CA ALA A 146 7.23 5.88 -23.38
C ALA A 146 6.30 7.09 -23.46
N GLN A 147 5.06 6.87 -23.90
CA GLN A 147 4.06 7.88 -24.15
C GLN A 147 3.19 8.09 -22.92
N THR A 148 3.27 9.28 -22.32
CA THR A 148 2.40 9.71 -21.23
C THR A 148 1.04 10.19 -21.75
N SER A 149 0.06 10.19 -20.87
CA SER A 149 -1.21 10.91 -20.97
C SER A 149 -1.15 12.16 -20.10
N ASP A 150 -1.85 13.22 -20.54
CA ASP A 150 -2.04 14.46 -19.78
C ASP A 150 -3.16 14.35 -18.72
N THR A 151 -3.87 13.22 -18.67
CA THR A 151 -4.99 12.98 -17.73
C THR A 151 -4.95 11.58 -17.08
N PRO A 152 -3.78 11.12 -16.60
CA PRO A 152 -3.52 9.70 -16.36
C PRO A 152 -4.47 9.03 -15.36
N PHE A 153 -4.85 9.75 -14.30
CA PHE A 153 -5.78 9.26 -13.28
C PHE A 153 -7.22 9.20 -13.80
N LYS A 154 -7.60 10.13 -14.69
CA LYS A 154 -8.91 10.12 -15.33
C LYS A 154 -9.02 8.90 -16.25
N ASP A 155 -7.97 8.58 -16.99
CA ASP A 155 -7.93 7.43 -17.90
C ASP A 155 -8.19 6.12 -17.18
N VAL A 156 -7.53 5.90 -16.04
CA VAL A 156 -7.75 4.72 -15.19
C VAL A 156 -9.21 4.61 -14.74
N VAL A 157 -9.82 5.73 -14.33
CA VAL A 157 -11.22 5.76 -13.88
C VAL A 157 -12.20 5.55 -15.04
N ASP A 158 -12.01 6.24 -16.16
CA ASP A 158 -12.86 6.18 -17.35
C ASP A 158 -12.85 4.77 -17.95
N LEU A 159 -11.66 4.21 -18.20
CA LEU A 159 -11.47 2.87 -18.76
C LEU A 159 -12.13 1.80 -17.87
N ALA A 160 -11.83 1.79 -16.58
CA ALA A 160 -12.44 0.83 -15.65
C ALA A 160 -13.97 0.99 -15.57
N THR A 161 -14.49 2.22 -15.60
CA THR A 161 -15.93 2.50 -15.57
C THR A 161 -16.62 1.96 -16.84
N VAL A 162 -16.09 2.22 -18.04
CA VAL A 162 -16.70 1.74 -19.28
C VAL A 162 -16.57 0.21 -19.45
N ILE A 163 -15.45 -0.37 -19.03
CA ILE A 163 -15.26 -1.83 -19.01
C ILE A 163 -16.28 -2.48 -18.06
N ALA A 164 -16.51 -1.90 -16.88
CA ALA A 164 -17.50 -2.39 -15.94
C ALA A 164 -18.94 -2.32 -16.52
N ARG A 165 -19.30 -1.22 -17.19
CA ARG A 165 -20.60 -1.11 -17.89
C ARG A 165 -20.73 -2.14 -19.01
N ALA A 166 -19.68 -2.36 -19.80
CA ALA A 166 -19.65 -3.41 -20.84
C ALA A 166 -19.73 -4.85 -20.26
N LYS A 167 -19.34 -5.02 -18.99
CA LYS A 167 -19.49 -6.26 -18.20
C LYS A 167 -20.83 -6.34 -17.43
N GLY A 168 -21.77 -5.43 -17.69
CA GLY A 168 -23.14 -5.47 -17.19
C GLY A 168 -23.40 -4.74 -15.86
N LEU A 169 -22.46 -3.92 -15.37
CA LEU A 169 -22.70 -3.11 -14.17
C LEU A 169 -23.53 -1.86 -14.48
N ASP A 170 -24.36 -1.47 -13.51
CA ASP A 170 -25.00 -0.17 -13.50
C ASP A 170 -23.99 0.97 -13.24
N ALA A 171 -24.48 2.23 -13.24
CA ALA A 171 -23.63 3.39 -13.03
C ALA A 171 -22.91 3.40 -11.67
N THR A 172 -23.54 2.88 -10.61
CA THR A 172 -23.00 2.86 -9.24
C THR A 172 -21.89 1.81 -9.10
N GLY A 173 -22.14 0.61 -9.61
CA GLY A 173 -21.15 -0.47 -9.67
C GLY A 173 -19.96 -0.10 -10.56
N ALA A 174 -20.22 0.51 -11.72
CA ALA A 174 -19.16 0.97 -12.62
C ALA A 174 -18.30 2.09 -12.01
N ALA A 175 -18.90 3.08 -11.33
CA ALA A 175 -18.16 4.10 -10.60
C ALA A 175 -17.33 3.51 -9.44
N THR A 176 -17.82 2.43 -8.82
CA THR A 176 -17.08 1.69 -7.78
C THR A 176 -15.87 0.96 -8.38
N ALA A 177 -16.02 0.34 -9.55
CA ALA A 177 -14.90 -0.24 -10.30
C ALA A 177 -13.85 0.81 -10.68
N GLY A 178 -14.28 1.97 -11.21
CA GLY A 178 -13.39 3.11 -11.52
C GLY A 178 -12.56 3.58 -10.32
N ARG A 179 -13.19 3.70 -9.15
CA ARG A 179 -12.51 4.02 -7.88
C ARG A 179 -11.48 2.94 -7.50
N ILE A 180 -11.86 1.67 -7.55
CA ILE A 180 -10.98 0.55 -7.18
C ILE A 180 -9.76 0.48 -8.10
N SER A 181 -9.94 0.65 -9.41
CA SER A 181 -8.87 0.70 -10.40
C SER A 181 -7.90 1.86 -10.18
N LEU A 182 -8.37 3.03 -9.76
CA LEU A 182 -7.48 4.12 -9.35
C LEU A 182 -6.68 3.74 -8.09
N GLY A 183 -7.30 3.06 -7.13
CA GLY A 183 -6.62 2.49 -5.96
C GLY A 183 -5.46 1.57 -6.34
N LEU A 184 -5.69 0.65 -7.28
CA LEU A 184 -4.68 -0.27 -7.81
C LEU A 184 -3.51 0.47 -8.50
N PHE A 185 -3.80 1.53 -9.25
CA PHE A 185 -2.76 2.35 -9.90
C PHE A 185 -1.82 2.99 -8.85
N PHE A 186 -2.36 3.52 -7.75
CA PHE A 186 -1.53 3.99 -6.64
C PHE A 186 -0.83 2.85 -5.86
N ALA A 187 -1.47 1.68 -5.72
CA ALA A 187 -0.89 0.49 -5.10
C ALA A 187 0.42 0.09 -5.78
N GLU A 188 0.33 -0.19 -7.09
CA GLU A 188 1.40 -0.77 -7.89
C GLU A 188 2.43 0.26 -8.37
N THR A 189 1.98 1.43 -8.88
CA THR A 189 2.88 2.38 -9.57
C THR A 189 3.18 3.65 -8.77
N ASN A 190 2.60 3.82 -7.58
CA ASN A 190 2.54 5.11 -6.86
C ASN A 190 1.87 6.23 -7.68
N GLY A 191 0.99 5.88 -8.62
CA GLY A 191 0.36 6.84 -9.52
C GLY A 191 1.24 7.28 -10.70
N LYS A 192 2.37 6.58 -10.94
CA LYS A 192 3.27 6.85 -12.07
C LYS A 192 2.82 6.11 -13.33
N GLN A 193 2.94 6.78 -14.47
CA GLN A 193 2.60 6.24 -15.78
C GLN A 193 3.72 5.33 -16.28
N ASN A 194 3.35 4.26 -17.01
CA ASN A 194 4.29 3.34 -17.69
C ASN A 194 5.40 2.76 -16.77
N ALA A 195 5.16 2.70 -15.46
CA ALA A 195 6.18 2.33 -14.47
C ALA A 195 6.46 0.81 -14.49
N GLY A 196 7.73 0.44 -14.63
CA GLY A 196 8.15 -0.96 -14.59
C GLY A 196 8.21 -1.53 -13.18
N ASN A 197 8.08 -2.85 -13.03
CA ASN A 197 8.29 -3.52 -11.74
C ASN A 197 9.75 -3.96 -11.58
N ALA A 198 10.44 -3.40 -10.57
CA ALA A 198 11.85 -3.66 -10.26
C ALA A 198 12.09 -4.90 -9.35
N ARG A 199 11.03 -5.59 -8.92
CA ARG A 199 11.05 -6.67 -7.92
C ARG A 199 10.82 -8.07 -8.49
N SER A 200 10.13 -8.19 -9.62
CA SER A 200 9.72 -9.47 -10.20
C SER A 200 9.81 -9.47 -11.74
N ASN A 201 10.04 -10.63 -12.35
CA ASN A 201 9.96 -10.85 -13.80
C ASN A 201 8.89 -11.87 -14.21
N THR A 202 8.37 -12.69 -13.28
CA THR A 202 7.35 -13.71 -13.57
C THR A 202 5.94 -13.16 -13.43
N TYR A 203 5.73 -12.25 -12.49
CA TYR A 203 4.48 -11.52 -12.29
C TYR A 203 4.82 -10.06 -12.02
N LYS A 204 4.54 -9.18 -12.98
CA LYS A 204 4.93 -7.77 -12.88
C LYS A 204 3.93 -6.91 -12.07
N GLY A 205 2.69 -7.36 -11.91
CA GLY A 205 1.58 -6.55 -11.37
C GLY A 205 0.46 -6.45 -12.40
N SER A 206 -0.74 -6.02 -12.01
CA SER A 206 -1.82 -5.82 -12.98
C SER A 206 -1.58 -4.65 -13.90
N LEU A 207 -1.06 -3.53 -13.39
CA LEU A 207 -0.87 -2.26 -14.10
C LEU A 207 0.60 -2.01 -14.50
N GLN A 208 1.45 -3.03 -14.38
CA GLN A 208 2.86 -3.03 -14.80
C GLN A 208 3.17 -4.20 -15.76
N THR A 209 2.20 -4.64 -16.56
CA THR A 209 2.11 -5.95 -17.23
C THR A 209 3.38 -6.53 -17.87
N GLY A 210 3.49 -7.87 -17.82
CA GLY A 210 4.36 -8.62 -18.74
C GLY A 210 3.77 -8.70 -20.16
N PRO A 211 4.57 -9.07 -21.19
CA PRO A 211 4.09 -9.17 -22.57
C PRO A 211 2.97 -10.21 -22.77
N SER A 212 2.88 -11.23 -21.92
CA SER A 212 1.81 -12.23 -21.93
C SER A 212 0.47 -11.66 -21.45
N GLU A 213 0.52 -10.92 -20.34
CA GLU A 213 -0.61 -10.26 -19.71
C GLU A 213 -1.19 -9.18 -20.61
N ASP A 214 -0.32 -8.38 -21.24
CA ASP A 214 -0.68 -7.36 -22.21
C ASP A 214 -1.42 -7.93 -23.42
N ARG A 215 -0.85 -8.93 -24.12
CA ARG A 215 -1.52 -9.60 -25.26
C ARG A 215 -2.87 -10.22 -24.87
N ASN A 216 -3.01 -10.74 -23.66
CA ASN A 216 -4.29 -11.25 -23.16
C ASN A 216 -5.29 -10.11 -22.90
N GLY A 217 -4.81 -8.97 -22.39
CA GLY A 217 -5.54 -7.72 -22.26
C GLY A 217 -6.10 -7.23 -23.58
N GLN A 218 -5.23 -7.03 -24.58
CA GLN A 218 -5.59 -6.62 -25.94
C GLN A 218 -6.67 -7.54 -26.55
N LYS A 219 -6.48 -8.87 -26.48
CA LYS A 219 -7.45 -9.85 -26.99
C LYS A 219 -8.82 -9.70 -26.34
N LYS A 220 -8.85 -9.50 -25.02
CA LYS A 220 -10.10 -9.31 -24.27
C LYS A 220 -10.73 -7.94 -24.55
N TRP A 221 -9.95 -6.88 -24.74
CA TRP A 221 -10.43 -5.55 -25.13
C TRP A 221 -11.12 -5.60 -26.50
N ALA A 222 -10.45 -6.18 -27.50
CA ALA A 222 -10.98 -6.35 -28.85
C ALA A 222 -12.34 -7.06 -28.85
N ALA A 223 -12.51 -8.10 -27.99
CA ALA A 223 -13.76 -8.83 -27.85
C ALA A 223 -14.94 -8.01 -27.28
N ILE A 224 -14.69 -6.85 -26.66
CA ILE A 224 -15.74 -5.95 -26.15
C ILE A 224 -15.79 -4.58 -26.84
N LYS A 225 -14.89 -4.28 -27.78
CA LYS A 225 -14.73 -2.94 -28.38
C LYS A 225 -16.02 -2.40 -29.02
N GLY A 226 -16.85 -3.27 -29.62
CA GLY A 226 -18.17 -2.89 -30.13
C GLY A 226 -19.14 -2.42 -29.02
N SER A 227 -19.16 -3.10 -27.88
CA SER A 227 -19.95 -2.69 -26.71
C SER A 227 -19.44 -1.37 -26.11
N ILE A 228 -18.13 -1.15 -26.11
CA ILE A 228 -17.52 0.13 -25.69
C ILE A 228 -17.98 1.26 -26.61
N ALA A 229 -17.92 1.08 -27.93
CA ALA A 229 -18.36 2.07 -28.91
C ALA A 229 -19.85 2.43 -28.78
N ALA A 230 -20.70 1.47 -28.39
CA ALA A 230 -22.12 1.71 -28.11
C ALA A 230 -22.37 2.44 -26.77
N LEU A 231 -21.57 2.15 -25.73
CA LEU A 231 -21.72 2.72 -24.38
C LEU A 231 -21.10 4.11 -24.22
N ASP A 232 -19.97 4.34 -24.89
CA ASP A 232 -19.24 5.61 -24.91
C ASP A 232 -18.49 5.80 -26.26
N PRO A 233 -19.16 6.40 -27.27
CA PRO A 233 -18.54 6.70 -28.55
C PRO A 233 -17.34 7.65 -28.46
N ALA A 234 -17.27 8.50 -27.44
CA ALA A 234 -16.18 9.47 -27.27
C ALA A 234 -14.92 8.78 -26.74
N LEU A 235 -15.07 7.88 -25.78
CA LEU A 235 -14.00 7.02 -25.29
C LEU A 235 -13.50 6.08 -26.38
N SER A 236 -14.39 5.46 -27.19
CA SER A 236 -13.95 4.63 -28.32
C SER A 236 -13.10 5.43 -29.34
N ARG A 237 -13.50 6.65 -29.70
CA ARG A 237 -12.67 7.53 -30.55
C ARG A 237 -11.38 8.02 -29.88
N ARG A 238 -11.29 7.97 -28.56
CA ARG A 238 -10.02 8.21 -27.85
C ARG A 238 -9.13 6.97 -27.91
N ASP A 239 -9.69 5.79 -27.71
CA ASP A 239 -9.01 4.51 -27.86
C ASP A 239 -8.35 4.38 -29.24
N ASP A 240 -9.10 4.66 -30.32
CA ASP A 240 -8.57 4.62 -31.70
C ASP A 240 -7.42 5.62 -31.93
N ARG A 241 -7.42 6.77 -31.24
CA ARG A 241 -6.33 7.76 -31.31
C ARG A 241 -5.11 7.35 -30.51
N GLU A 242 -5.29 6.69 -29.37
CA GLU A 242 -4.18 6.20 -28.55
C GLU A 242 -3.52 4.96 -29.16
N GLU A 243 -4.29 4.08 -29.80
CA GLU A 243 -3.79 3.00 -30.66
C GLU A 243 -2.94 3.57 -31.81
N ALA A 244 -3.46 4.58 -32.53
CA ALA A 244 -2.71 5.25 -33.60
C ALA A 244 -1.47 6.01 -33.08
N ARG A 245 -1.50 6.52 -31.84
CA ARG A 245 -0.36 7.19 -31.19
C ARG A 245 0.71 6.19 -30.79
N ALA A 246 0.34 5.03 -30.26
CA ALA A 246 1.26 3.94 -29.95
C ALA A 246 1.92 3.39 -31.22
N GLY A 247 1.14 3.09 -32.27
CA GLY A 247 1.64 2.64 -33.56
C GLY A 247 2.45 1.34 -33.44
N ASN A 248 3.77 1.42 -33.62
CA ASN A 248 4.70 0.28 -33.47
C ASN A 248 5.36 0.20 -32.08
N LEU A 249 4.98 1.07 -31.13
CA LEU A 249 5.43 1.02 -29.75
C LEU A 249 4.81 -0.21 -29.04
N ASP A 250 5.55 -0.82 -28.12
CA ASP A 250 4.99 -1.80 -27.18
C ASP A 250 3.86 -1.13 -26.37
N HIS A 251 2.65 -1.68 -26.41
CA HIS A 251 1.45 -1.07 -25.79
C HIS A 251 1.66 -0.72 -24.32
N ARG A 252 2.48 -1.50 -23.62
CA ARG A 252 2.80 -1.30 -22.20
C ARG A 252 3.55 0.00 -21.92
N PHE A 253 4.03 0.67 -22.96
CA PHE A 253 4.73 1.96 -22.88
C PHE A 253 3.88 3.14 -23.38
N ASN A 254 2.61 2.95 -23.76
CA ASN A 254 1.62 4.03 -23.86
C ASN A 254 0.65 3.92 -22.68
N HIS A 255 0.47 5.02 -21.92
CA HIS A 255 -0.31 4.98 -20.67
C HIS A 255 -1.75 4.47 -20.86
N TRP A 256 -2.41 4.86 -21.96
CA TRP A 256 -3.80 4.49 -22.22
C TRP A 256 -3.93 2.99 -22.51
N THR A 257 -3.17 2.48 -23.49
CA THR A 257 -3.25 1.07 -23.87
C THR A 257 -2.72 0.16 -22.76
N ALA A 258 -1.62 0.54 -22.09
CA ALA A 258 -1.10 -0.16 -20.91
C ALA A 258 -2.15 -0.33 -19.80
N VAL A 259 -2.83 0.75 -19.39
CA VAL A 259 -3.88 0.72 -18.35
C VAL A 259 -5.10 -0.09 -18.79
N ARG A 260 -5.53 0.09 -20.05
CA ARG A 260 -6.69 -0.61 -20.62
C ARG A 260 -6.45 -2.12 -20.65
N ASP A 261 -5.32 -2.55 -21.21
CA ASP A 261 -5.01 -3.96 -21.44
C ASP A 261 -4.67 -4.65 -20.10
N ALA A 262 -4.03 -3.96 -19.17
CA ALA A 262 -3.90 -4.34 -17.75
C ALA A 262 -5.25 -4.67 -17.09
N LEU A 263 -6.21 -3.73 -17.13
CA LEU A 263 -7.53 -3.89 -16.52
C LEU A 263 -8.29 -5.06 -17.16
N MET A 264 -8.25 -5.19 -18.48
CA MET A 264 -8.87 -6.29 -19.21
C MET A 264 -8.25 -7.65 -18.87
N ASN A 265 -6.93 -7.73 -18.74
CA ASN A 265 -6.24 -8.95 -18.36
C ASN A 265 -6.64 -9.42 -16.95
N ALA A 266 -6.47 -8.56 -15.94
CA ALA A 266 -6.49 -8.97 -14.53
C ALA A 266 -7.85 -8.83 -13.84
N HIS A 267 -8.61 -7.77 -14.14
CA HIS A 267 -9.70 -7.29 -13.27
C HIS A 267 -11.09 -7.30 -13.90
N ALA A 268 -11.20 -7.17 -15.23
CA ALA A 268 -12.48 -7.02 -15.92
C ALA A 268 -13.47 -8.19 -15.71
N ASP A 269 -12.97 -9.40 -15.43
CA ASP A 269 -13.81 -10.58 -15.14
C ASP A 269 -14.22 -10.69 -13.65
N VAL A 270 -13.69 -9.80 -12.80
CA VAL A 270 -14.08 -9.66 -11.38
C VAL A 270 -15.04 -8.48 -11.19
N PHE A 271 -15.06 -7.50 -12.10
CA PHE A 271 -16.01 -6.38 -12.03
C PHE A 271 -17.48 -6.78 -11.80
N PRO A 272 -18.07 -7.82 -12.44
CA PRO A 272 -19.45 -8.25 -12.15
C PRO A 272 -19.73 -8.58 -10.67
N GLN A 273 -18.70 -8.85 -9.88
CA GLN A 273 -18.81 -9.18 -8.46
C GLN A 273 -18.72 -7.95 -7.54
N VAL A 274 -18.42 -6.76 -8.07
CA VAL A 274 -18.27 -5.51 -7.30
C VAL A 274 -19.47 -5.22 -6.39
N PRO A 275 -20.75 -5.39 -6.78
CA PRO A 275 -21.88 -5.19 -5.87
C PRO A 275 -21.86 -6.14 -4.65
N ALA A 276 -21.49 -7.40 -4.85
CA ALA A 276 -21.36 -8.37 -3.76
C ALA A 276 -20.15 -8.07 -2.86
N ILE A 277 -19.03 -7.65 -3.47
CA ILE A 277 -17.82 -7.21 -2.76
C ILE A 277 -18.11 -5.98 -1.89
N ALA A 278 -18.80 -4.97 -2.42
CA ALA A 278 -19.16 -3.76 -1.68
C ALA A 278 -20.12 -4.04 -0.52
N LYS A 279 -20.98 -5.07 -0.63
CA LYS A 279 -21.81 -5.55 0.48
C LYS A 279 -21.00 -6.28 1.56
N ALA A 280 -20.01 -7.08 1.17
CA ALA A 280 -19.17 -7.84 2.09
C ALA A 280 -18.06 -7.00 2.75
N LEU A 281 -17.57 -5.96 2.07
CA LEU A 281 -16.53 -5.03 2.49
C LEU A 281 -17.04 -3.58 2.28
N PRO A 282 -17.79 -3.00 3.24
CA PRO A 282 -18.32 -1.65 3.08
C PRO A 282 -17.25 -0.55 2.99
N ASP A 283 -16.08 -0.76 3.60
CA ASP A 283 -14.95 0.17 3.55
C ASP A 283 -14.34 0.26 2.13
N PRO A 284 -14.27 1.46 1.51
CA PRO A 284 -13.51 1.70 0.29
C PRO A 284 -12.10 1.11 0.25
N ILE A 285 -11.35 1.18 1.35
CA ILE A 285 -9.95 0.77 1.43
C ILE A 285 -9.85 -0.76 1.41
N ASP A 286 -10.71 -1.47 2.14
CA ASP A 286 -10.75 -2.93 2.10
C ASP A 286 -11.14 -3.48 0.73
N GLN A 287 -12.01 -2.78 -0.02
CA GLN A 287 -12.31 -3.16 -1.41
C GLN A 287 -11.07 -3.00 -2.32
N MET A 288 -10.26 -1.96 -2.13
CA MET A 288 -9.01 -1.78 -2.88
C MET A 288 -7.96 -2.84 -2.51
N LYS A 289 -7.77 -3.11 -1.21
CA LYS A 289 -6.91 -4.19 -0.71
C LYS A 289 -7.30 -5.56 -1.27
N LEU A 290 -8.60 -5.87 -1.37
CA LEU A 290 -9.05 -7.12 -1.96
C LEU A 290 -8.61 -7.26 -3.42
N PHE A 291 -8.68 -6.19 -4.21
CA PHE A 291 -8.24 -6.20 -5.60
C PHE A 291 -6.72 -6.28 -5.74
N GLU A 292 -5.96 -5.71 -4.80
CA GLU A 292 -4.50 -5.91 -4.69
C GLU A 292 -4.17 -7.39 -4.38
N LEU A 293 -4.96 -8.06 -3.52
CA LEU A 293 -4.84 -9.50 -3.27
C LEU A 293 -5.15 -10.37 -4.49
N ILE A 294 -5.82 -9.85 -5.53
CA ILE A 294 -5.95 -10.57 -6.81
C ILE A 294 -4.58 -10.69 -7.50
N GLN A 295 -3.64 -9.77 -7.26
CA GLN A 295 -2.28 -9.87 -7.79
C GLN A 295 -1.39 -10.76 -6.93
N ILE A 296 -1.47 -10.60 -5.60
CA ILE A 296 -0.60 -11.30 -4.66
C ILE A 296 -0.97 -12.79 -4.56
N ILE A 297 -2.27 -13.11 -4.51
CA ILE A 297 -2.82 -14.47 -4.33
C ILE A 297 -4.08 -14.70 -5.19
N PRO A 298 -3.98 -14.67 -6.54
CA PRO A 298 -5.14 -14.69 -7.45
C PRO A 298 -6.12 -15.86 -7.24
N SER A 299 -5.62 -17.09 -7.13
CA SER A 299 -6.47 -18.28 -7.03
C SER A 299 -7.21 -18.36 -5.68
N PRO A 300 -6.54 -18.18 -4.51
CA PRO A 300 -7.24 -18.03 -3.24
C PRO A 300 -8.27 -16.91 -3.20
N THR A 301 -7.96 -15.72 -3.73
CA THR A 301 -8.91 -14.59 -3.76
C THR A 301 -10.16 -14.89 -4.60
N LYS A 302 -9.98 -15.53 -5.77
CA LYS A 302 -11.11 -15.99 -6.61
C LYS A 302 -11.91 -17.12 -5.95
N ALA A 303 -11.29 -17.97 -5.13
CA ALA A 303 -11.98 -19.01 -4.36
C ALA A 303 -12.79 -18.41 -3.19
N ALA A 304 -12.21 -17.45 -2.47
CA ALA A 304 -12.87 -16.74 -1.38
C ALA A 304 -14.12 -15.98 -1.86
N LEU A 305 -14.03 -15.28 -2.99
CA LEU A 305 -15.17 -14.64 -3.65
C LEU A 305 -16.30 -15.62 -3.99
N LYS A 306 -15.96 -16.78 -4.58
CA LYS A 306 -16.93 -17.83 -4.94
C LYS A 306 -17.55 -18.54 -3.73
N SER A 307 -16.93 -18.47 -2.55
CA SER A 307 -17.38 -19.20 -1.36
C SER A 307 -18.63 -18.61 -0.71
N GLY A 308 -19.00 -17.36 -1.02
CA GLY A 308 -20.04 -16.60 -0.31
C GLY A 308 -19.64 -16.12 1.10
N ASN A 309 -18.54 -16.65 1.67
CA ASN A 309 -17.98 -16.24 2.95
C ASN A 309 -16.60 -15.58 2.75
N LEU A 310 -16.55 -14.48 1.99
CA LEU A 310 -15.30 -13.81 1.64
C LEU A 310 -14.43 -13.51 2.87
N VAL A 311 -15.00 -12.84 3.88
CA VAL A 311 -14.26 -12.32 5.05
C VAL A 311 -13.74 -13.45 5.95
N GLY A 312 -14.54 -14.53 6.13
CA GLY A 312 -14.18 -15.70 6.94
C GLY A 312 -13.39 -16.78 6.19
N TYR A 313 -13.21 -16.66 4.88
CA TYR A 313 -12.45 -17.64 4.09
C TYR A 313 -11.01 -17.73 4.60
N ARG A 314 -10.55 -18.94 4.93
CA ARG A 314 -9.22 -19.19 5.51
C ARG A 314 -8.25 -19.73 4.47
N ILE A 315 -7.06 -19.15 4.44
CA ILE A 315 -5.89 -19.65 3.72
C ILE A 315 -4.97 -20.35 4.71
N SER A 316 -4.59 -21.59 4.42
CA SER A 316 -3.61 -22.39 5.19
C SER A 316 -2.52 -23.02 4.32
N ASP A 317 -2.53 -22.78 3.00
CA ASP A 317 -1.48 -23.26 2.10
C ASP A 317 -0.13 -22.56 2.43
N PRO A 318 0.94 -23.30 2.76
CA PRO A 318 2.21 -22.70 3.20
C PRO A 318 2.87 -21.80 2.14
N ARG A 319 2.71 -22.11 0.85
CA ARG A 319 3.26 -21.34 -0.26
C ARG A 319 2.49 -20.03 -0.45
N ILE A 320 1.16 -20.07 -0.34
CA ILE A 320 0.32 -18.87 -0.36
C ILE A 320 0.59 -17.97 0.85
N MET A 321 0.73 -18.55 2.05
CA MET A 321 1.17 -17.80 3.24
C MET A 321 2.59 -17.23 3.07
N GLY A 322 3.47 -17.91 2.33
CA GLY A 322 4.78 -17.38 1.92
C GLY A 322 4.66 -16.15 1.00
N TYR A 323 3.74 -16.16 0.04
CA TYR A 323 3.50 -15.01 -0.85
C TYR A 323 2.94 -13.80 -0.11
N LEU A 324 2.11 -13.99 0.92
CA LEU A 324 1.67 -12.91 1.80
C LEU A 324 2.86 -12.26 2.52
N ARG A 325 3.71 -13.05 3.19
CA ARG A 325 4.92 -12.54 3.88
C ARG A 325 5.86 -11.80 2.95
N ASN A 326 6.10 -12.34 1.75
CA ASN A 326 6.92 -11.72 0.72
C ASN A 326 6.36 -10.39 0.18
N ASN A 327 5.08 -10.09 0.43
CA ASN A 327 4.44 -8.80 0.10
C ASN A 327 4.14 -7.97 1.35
N SER A 328 4.93 -8.16 2.41
CA SER A 328 4.84 -7.45 3.70
C SER A 328 3.55 -7.72 4.51
N VAL A 329 2.76 -8.73 4.16
CA VAL A 329 1.55 -9.15 4.90
C VAL A 329 1.92 -10.28 5.87
N PHE A 330 1.73 -10.06 7.18
CA PHE A 330 2.28 -10.91 8.26
C PHE A 330 3.81 -11.05 8.24
N ALA A 331 4.53 -10.02 7.81
CA ALA A 331 5.99 -10.03 7.72
C ALA A 331 6.71 -9.54 8.99
N PHE A 332 6.01 -8.81 9.88
CA PHE A 332 6.65 -8.03 10.95
C PHE A 332 6.29 -8.55 12.34
N GLY A 333 7.29 -8.81 13.17
CA GLY A 333 7.12 -9.43 14.48
C GLY A 333 6.99 -10.96 14.39
N ARG A 334 7.49 -11.65 15.44
CA ARG A 334 7.51 -13.12 15.48
C ARG A 334 6.13 -13.76 15.36
N ALA A 335 5.12 -13.18 16.02
CA ALA A 335 3.75 -13.72 16.06
C ALA A 335 3.11 -13.78 14.66
N ASP A 336 3.27 -12.72 13.86
CA ASP A 336 2.80 -12.67 12.48
C ASP A 336 3.52 -13.69 11.60
N ARG A 337 4.86 -13.72 11.66
CA ARG A 337 5.65 -14.67 10.87
C ARG A 337 5.30 -16.13 11.21
N ALA A 338 4.97 -16.41 12.48
CA ALA A 338 4.56 -17.74 12.95
C ALA A 338 3.14 -18.19 12.53
N LYS A 339 2.27 -17.30 12.00
CA LYS A 339 0.93 -17.69 11.54
C LYS A 339 1.00 -18.75 10.44
N SER A 340 0.44 -19.94 10.70
CA SER A 340 0.30 -21.02 9.71
C SER A 340 -0.93 -20.85 8.80
N SER A 341 -1.90 -20.04 9.21
CA SER A 341 -3.10 -19.71 8.43
C SER A 341 -3.63 -18.33 8.79
N ALA A 342 -4.44 -17.75 7.91
CA ALA A 342 -5.16 -16.50 8.15
C ALA A 342 -6.51 -16.48 7.42
N THR A 343 -7.49 -15.79 8.00
CA THR A 343 -8.73 -15.39 7.30
C THR A 343 -8.50 -14.18 6.40
N PHE A 344 -9.36 -13.97 5.40
CA PHE A 344 -9.31 -12.75 4.59
C PHE A 344 -9.46 -11.47 5.41
N ARG A 345 -10.22 -11.45 6.52
CA ARG A 345 -10.23 -10.32 7.46
C ARG A 345 -8.82 -10.01 7.98
N GLU A 346 -8.16 -10.99 8.59
CA GLU A 346 -6.80 -10.84 9.11
C GLU A 346 -5.81 -10.38 8.04
N ILE A 347 -5.95 -10.88 6.80
CA ILE A 347 -5.11 -10.48 5.66
C ILE A 347 -5.34 -9.00 5.32
N LEU A 348 -6.59 -8.56 5.17
CA LEU A 348 -6.94 -7.16 4.87
C LEU A 348 -6.50 -6.20 5.99
N ASP A 349 -6.55 -6.64 7.25
CA ASP A 349 -6.05 -5.85 8.39
C ASP A 349 -4.52 -5.72 8.37
N ALA A 350 -3.81 -6.82 8.03
CA ALA A 350 -2.35 -6.82 7.91
C ALA A 350 -1.82 -6.03 6.69
N MET A 351 -2.67 -5.62 5.74
CA MET A 351 -2.31 -4.79 4.58
C MET A 351 -2.24 -3.27 4.87
N TRP A 352 -2.04 -2.87 6.13
CA TRP A 352 -1.99 -1.45 6.54
C TRP A 352 -0.96 -0.59 5.80
N LEU A 353 0.15 -1.18 5.30
CA LEU A 353 1.14 -0.49 4.47
C LEU A 353 0.60 0.09 3.15
N PHE A 354 -0.56 -0.38 2.69
CA PHE A 354 -1.21 0.14 1.48
C PHE A 354 -2.18 1.29 1.76
N ASN A 355 -2.62 1.51 3.01
CA ASN A 355 -3.67 2.49 3.35
C ASN A 355 -3.36 3.89 2.79
N ALA A 356 -2.15 4.41 3.01
CA ALA A 356 -1.76 5.74 2.53
C ALA A 356 -1.82 5.90 0.99
N LYS A 357 -1.60 4.82 0.23
CA LYS A 357 -1.73 4.82 -1.24
C LYS A 357 -3.20 4.87 -1.67
N PHE A 358 -4.05 4.13 -0.97
CA PHE A 358 -5.49 4.10 -1.21
C PHE A 358 -6.17 5.42 -0.78
N GLU A 359 -5.73 6.03 0.31
CA GLU A 359 -6.12 7.38 0.74
C GLU A 359 -5.73 8.44 -0.32
N GLN A 360 -4.52 8.36 -0.88
CA GLN A 360 -4.10 9.22 -2.00
C GLN A 360 -4.99 9.02 -3.24
N ALA A 361 -5.34 7.78 -3.58
CA ALA A 361 -6.27 7.48 -4.69
C ALA A 361 -7.68 8.06 -4.44
N LEU A 362 -8.20 7.97 -3.21
CA LEU A 362 -9.49 8.54 -2.82
C LEU A 362 -9.49 10.08 -2.85
N ALA A 363 -8.41 10.70 -2.37
CA ALA A 363 -8.20 12.13 -2.49
C ALA A 363 -8.17 12.54 -3.98
N LYS A 364 -7.41 11.83 -4.81
CA LYS A 364 -7.29 12.14 -6.25
C LYS A 364 -8.60 11.95 -7.01
N LEU A 365 -9.39 10.93 -6.68
CA LEU A 365 -10.74 10.76 -7.22
C LEU A 365 -11.66 11.94 -6.85
N SER A 366 -11.49 12.50 -5.65
CA SER A 366 -12.27 13.64 -5.18
C SER A 366 -11.91 14.93 -5.93
N GLU A 367 -10.63 15.11 -6.30
CA GLU A 367 -10.18 16.19 -7.18
C GLU A 367 -10.76 16.08 -8.59
N LEU A 368 -10.72 14.89 -9.19
CA LEU A 368 -11.31 14.62 -10.52
C LEU A 368 -12.81 14.94 -10.54
N LYS A 369 -13.55 14.55 -9.49
CA LYS A 369 -14.98 14.86 -9.33
C LYS A 369 -15.26 16.35 -9.16
N ALA A 370 -14.31 17.11 -8.63
CA ALA A 370 -14.38 18.57 -8.50
C ALA A 370 -13.95 19.30 -9.80
N GLY A 371 -13.71 18.58 -10.90
CA GLY A 371 -13.32 19.18 -12.18
C GLY A 371 -11.89 19.70 -12.24
N LYS A 372 -11.03 19.36 -11.26
CA LYS A 372 -9.60 19.68 -11.35
C LYS A 372 -8.93 18.80 -12.41
N PRO A 373 -7.96 19.31 -13.18
CA PRO A 373 -7.11 18.45 -14.01
C PRO A 373 -6.42 17.41 -13.12
N GLY A 374 -6.43 16.16 -13.59
CA GLY A 374 -5.93 14.99 -12.88
C GLY A 374 -4.44 14.86 -12.98
#